data_AF-A0A4Y3VUV5-F1
#
_entry.id   AF-A0A4Y3VUV5-F1
#
_cell.length_a   1.000
_cell.length_b   1.000
_cell.length_c   1.000
_cell.angle_alpha   90.00
_cell.angle_beta   90.00
_cell.angle_gamma   90.00
#
_symmetry.space_group_name_H-M   'P 1'
#
loop_
_entity.id
_entity.type
_entity.pdbx_description
1 polymer ?
#
loop_
_entity_poly.entity_id
_entity_poly.type
_entity_poly.pdbx_seq_one_letter_code
_entity_poly.pdbx_strand_id
1 'polypeptide(L)'
;MPIPWRSSADVFTQVLRQRGVEPDAVRDVEAAWDAFGEFLQIEIEGIEGPENDGDGFIVQWGRWDWNDDRPALSFVRQLAVSEVGERDDPYWQPEYWQLELQLIFGEDPAWAALGSLGHQDTGFDFDEIGAPRTAALGRIRRFLEAYPELAAIWRAEPTHSDLTLERAG
;
A
#
# COMPACT_ATOMS: atom_id res chain seq x y z
N MET A 1 9.06 -17.73 -7.65
CA MET A 1 9.77 -17.09 -8.77
C MET A 1 9.47 -15.61 -8.63
N PRO A 2 10.50 -14.77 -8.56
CA PRO A 2 10.32 -13.33 -8.49
C PRO A 2 9.67 -12.80 -9.77
N ILE A 3 9.04 -11.62 -9.66
CA ILE A 3 8.44 -10.90 -10.79
C ILE A 3 9.21 -9.61 -11.05
N PRO A 4 9.33 -9.13 -12.31
CA PRO A 4 9.90 -7.81 -12.58
C PRO A 4 9.07 -6.71 -11.90
N TRP A 5 9.73 -5.71 -11.31
CA TRP A 5 9.02 -4.62 -10.62
C TRP A 5 7.98 -3.89 -11.49
N ARG A 6 8.22 -3.78 -12.80
CA ARG A 6 7.29 -3.16 -13.76
C ARG A 6 5.97 -3.91 -13.90
N SER A 7 5.96 -5.20 -13.57
CA SER A 7 4.78 -6.07 -13.62
C SER A 7 4.01 -6.09 -12.31
N SER A 8 4.46 -5.35 -11.29
CA SER A 8 3.86 -5.38 -9.95
C SER A 8 2.37 -5.00 -9.96
N ALA A 9 1.97 -3.97 -10.72
CA ALA A 9 0.57 -3.54 -10.82
C ALA A 9 -0.32 -4.61 -11.47
N ASP A 10 0.16 -5.24 -12.54
CA ASP A 10 -0.57 -6.31 -13.24
C ASP A 10 -0.73 -7.55 -12.35
N VAL A 11 0.34 -7.91 -11.63
CA VAL A 11 0.29 -9.05 -10.70
C VAL A 11 -0.62 -8.75 -9.52
N PHE A 12 -0.58 -7.55 -8.94
CA PHE A 12 -1.48 -7.21 -7.86
C PHE A 12 -2.95 -7.18 -8.33
N THR A 13 -3.20 -6.65 -9.52
CA THR A 13 -4.52 -6.74 -10.18
C THR A 13 -5.01 -8.18 -10.28
N GLN A 14 -4.12 -9.11 -10.66
CA GLN A 14 -4.46 -10.53 -10.75
C GLN A 14 -4.80 -11.11 -9.37
N VAL A 15 -4.03 -10.79 -8.34
CA VAL A 15 -4.27 -11.26 -6.96
C VAL A 15 -5.61 -10.73 -6.43
N LEU A 16 -5.92 -9.44 -6.65
CA LEU A 16 -7.22 -8.86 -6.30
C LEU A 16 -8.38 -9.60 -6.97
N ARG A 17 -8.28 -9.84 -8.28
CA ARG A 17 -9.33 -10.53 -9.05
C ARG A 17 -9.52 -11.99 -8.64
N GLN A 18 -8.46 -12.69 -8.25
CA GLN A 18 -8.56 -14.04 -7.70
C GLN A 18 -9.39 -14.09 -6.42
N ARG A 19 -9.46 -12.98 -5.69
CA ARG A 19 -10.30 -12.78 -4.51
C ARG A 19 -11.64 -12.11 -4.80
N GLY A 20 -11.98 -11.91 -6.08
CA GLY A 20 -13.22 -11.27 -6.49
C GLY A 20 -13.26 -9.75 -6.27
N VAL A 21 -12.09 -9.12 -6.11
CA VAL A 21 -11.94 -7.67 -5.95
C VAL A 21 -11.51 -7.07 -7.29
N GLU A 22 -12.28 -6.11 -7.81
CA GLU A 22 -11.86 -5.29 -8.95
C GLU A 22 -11.09 -4.05 -8.46
N PRO A 23 -9.87 -3.77 -8.96
CA PRO A 23 -9.04 -2.67 -8.45
C PRO A 23 -9.67 -1.27 -8.58
N ASP A 24 -10.47 -1.04 -9.62
CA ASP A 24 -11.14 0.24 -9.90
C ASP A 24 -12.55 0.36 -9.27
N ALA A 25 -12.99 -0.71 -8.58
CA ALA A 25 -14.32 -0.79 -7.98
C ALA A 25 -14.32 -1.66 -6.71
N VAL A 26 -13.36 -1.43 -5.81
CA VAL A 26 -13.24 -2.16 -4.54
C VAL A 26 -14.47 -1.88 -3.68
N ARG A 27 -15.10 -2.94 -3.18
CA ARG A 27 -16.26 -2.86 -2.26
C ARG A 27 -16.02 -3.42 -0.87
N ASP A 28 -14.99 -4.25 -0.74
CA ASP A 28 -14.64 -4.94 0.50
C ASP A 28 -13.17 -4.66 0.82
N VAL A 29 -12.97 -3.83 1.86
CA VAL A 29 -11.63 -3.41 2.30
C VAL A 29 -10.86 -4.59 2.90
N GLU A 30 -11.54 -5.53 3.57
CA GLU A 30 -10.88 -6.72 4.15
C GLU A 30 -10.38 -7.64 3.03
N ALA A 31 -11.20 -7.87 2.00
CA ALA A 31 -10.79 -8.68 0.85
C ALA A 31 -9.62 -8.04 0.08
N ALA A 32 -9.61 -6.71 -0.07
CA ALA A 32 -8.50 -5.98 -0.66
C ALA A 32 -7.22 -6.04 0.20
N TRP A 33 -7.38 -5.96 1.53
CA TRP A 33 -6.26 -6.11 2.47
C TRP A 33 -5.63 -7.49 2.43
N ASP A 34 -6.44 -8.55 2.41
CA ASP A 34 -5.93 -9.91 2.29
C ASP A 34 -5.17 -10.10 0.96
N ALA A 35 -5.72 -9.57 -0.14
CA ALA A 35 -5.06 -9.59 -1.45
C ALA A 35 -3.72 -8.84 -1.40
N PHE A 36 -3.69 -7.69 -0.73
CA PHE A 36 -2.45 -6.93 -0.52
C PHE A 36 -1.44 -7.74 0.30
N GLY A 37 -1.89 -8.39 1.37
CA GLY A 37 -1.07 -9.26 2.20
C GLY A 37 -0.43 -10.42 1.42
N GLU A 38 -1.17 -11.03 0.50
CA GLU A 38 -0.65 -12.05 -0.43
C GLU A 38 0.35 -11.48 -1.42
N PHE A 39 0.01 -10.36 -2.05
CA PHE A 39 0.88 -9.68 -3.00
C PHE A 39 2.23 -9.27 -2.36
N LEU A 40 2.20 -8.81 -1.12
CA LEU A 40 3.39 -8.47 -0.35
C LEU A 40 4.33 -9.66 -0.08
N GLN A 41 3.88 -10.90 -0.27
CA GLN A 41 4.74 -12.09 -0.17
C GLN A 41 5.45 -12.44 -1.49
N ILE A 42 5.16 -11.73 -2.57
CA ILE A 42 5.76 -11.98 -3.87
C ILE A 42 7.10 -11.25 -3.95
N GLU A 43 8.18 -12.00 -4.24
CA GLU A 43 9.52 -11.45 -4.49
C GLU A 43 9.51 -10.57 -5.74
N ILE A 44 10.19 -9.42 -5.67
CA ILE A 44 10.31 -8.46 -6.76
C ILE A 44 11.77 -8.43 -7.25
N GLU A 45 11.97 -8.57 -8.56
CA GLU A 45 13.25 -8.38 -9.23
C GLU A 45 13.45 -6.92 -9.65
N GLY A 46 14.72 -6.49 -9.67
CA GLY A 46 15.13 -5.16 -10.12
C GLY A 46 15.09 -4.07 -9.05
N ILE A 47 15.03 -4.47 -7.78
CA ILE A 47 15.09 -3.58 -6.60
C ILE A 47 16.36 -3.81 -5.80
N GLU A 48 16.66 -2.91 -4.87
CA GLU A 48 17.74 -3.08 -3.90
C GLU A 48 17.45 -4.23 -2.92
N GLY A 49 18.52 -4.74 -2.30
CA GLY A 49 18.43 -5.78 -1.28
C GLY A 49 17.84 -5.27 0.04
N PRO A 50 17.54 -6.19 0.98
CA PRO A 50 17.00 -5.84 2.29
C PRO A 50 17.93 -4.94 3.12
N GLU A 51 19.24 -4.94 2.86
CA GLU A 51 20.21 -4.06 3.52
C GLU A 51 20.03 -2.56 3.21
N ASN A 52 19.29 -2.26 2.15
CA ASN A 52 19.05 -0.90 1.65
C ASN A 52 17.55 -0.58 1.60
N ASP A 53 16.74 -1.24 2.45
CA ASP A 53 15.29 -0.99 2.55
C ASP A 53 14.58 -1.08 1.18
N GLY A 54 14.97 -2.07 0.36
CA GLY A 54 14.55 -2.13 -1.04
C GLY A 54 13.08 -2.46 -1.30
N ASP A 55 12.41 -3.07 -0.32
CA ASP A 55 11.03 -3.58 -0.43
C ASP A 55 10.24 -3.31 0.85
N GLY A 56 9.61 -2.14 0.91
CA GLY A 56 8.83 -1.69 2.06
C GLY A 56 7.35 -1.65 1.79
N PHE A 57 6.55 -1.52 2.84
CA PHE A 57 5.13 -1.25 2.71
C PHE A 57 4.59 -0.35 3.84
N ILE A 58 3.49 0.31 3.57
CA ILE A 58 2.84 1.27 4.47
C ILE A 58 1.33 1.27 4.23
N VAL A 59 0.56 1.56 5.28
CA VAL A 59 -0.86 1.91 5.14
C VAL A 59 -1.03 3.37 5.51
N GLN A 60 -1.72 4.12 4.66
CA GLN A 60 -1.92 5.56 4.83
C GLN A 60 -3.41 5.88 4.87
N TRP A 61 -3.78 6.95 5.57
CA TRP A 61 -5.15 7.45 5.61
C TRP A 61 -5.16 8.95 5.77
N GLY A 62 -6.23 9.57 5.29
CA GLY A 62 -6.39 11.00 5.45
C GLY A 62 -7.40 11.59 4.49
N ARG A 63 -7.23 12.89 4.27
CA ARG A 63 -7.92 13.67 3.26
C ARG A 63 -6.83 14.43 2.51
N TRP A 64 -6.87 14.34 1.19
CA TRP A 64 -5.88 14.96 0.32
C TRP A 64 -6.58 15.76 -0.77
N ASP A 65 -5.94 16.85 -1.20
CA ASP A 65 -6.51 17.81 -2.14
C ASP A 65 -6.75 17.21 -3.52
N TRP A 66 -5.89 16.28 -3.96
CA TRP A 66 -6.05 15.55 -5.23
C TRP A 66 -7.25 14.59 -5.24
N ASN A 67 -7.86 14.30 -4.08
CA ASN A 67 -9.04 13.44 -3.94
C ASN A 67 -10.32 14.22 -3.60
N ASP A 68 -10.37 15.51 -3.95
CA ASP A 68 -11.45 16.43 -3.57
C ASP A 68 -11.63 16.51 -2.04
N ASP A 69 -10.54 16.39 -1.28
CA ASP A 69 -10.52 16.32 0.19
C ASP A 69 -11.37 15.18 0.78
N ARG A 70 -11.69 14.15 -0.02
CA ARG A 70 -12.47 13.00 0.45
C ARG A 70 -11.62 12.09 1.34
N PRO A 71 -12.24 11.40 2.32
CA PRO A 71 -11.55 10.42 3.15
C PRO A 71 -10.98 9.30 2.29
N ALA A 72 -9.72 8.92 2.55
CA ALA A 72 -9.06 7.87 1.82
C ALA A 72 -8.24 6.95 2.73
N LEU A 73 -8.07 5.71 2.27
CA LEU A 73 -7.21 4.67 2.85
C LEU A 73 -6.38 4.07 1.70
N SER A 74 -5.07 4.02 1.86
CA SER A 74 -4.15 3.54 0.84
C SER A 74 -3.31 2.38 1.35
N PHE A 75 -3.18 1.34 0.53
CA PHE A 75 -2.23 0.24 0.73
C PHE A 75 -1.08 0.41 -0.25
N VAL A 76 0.13 0.62 0.27
CA VAL A 76 1.27 0.99 -0.55
C VAL A 76 2.41 0.01 -0.34
N ARG A 77 2.98 -0.48 -1.44
CA ARG A 77 4.29 -1.16 -1.47
C ARG A 77 5.29 -0.23 -2.14
N GLN A 78 6.38 0.10 -1.45
CA GLN A 78 7.47 0.91 -1.96
C GLN A 78 8.63 0.03 -2.40
N LEU A 79 9.20 0.37 -3.55
CA LEU A 79 10.26 -0.36 -4.22
C LEU A 79 11.43 0.59 -4.46
N ALA A 80 12.61 0.29 -3.92
CA ALA A 80 13.84 1.01 -4.26
C ALA A 80 14.45 0.36 -5.52
N VAL A 81 14.08 0.86 -6.69
CA VAL A 81 14.45 0.28 -8.00
C VAL A 81 15.92 0.55 -8.31
N SER A 82 16.66 -0.52 -8.52
CA SER A 82 18.12 -0.50 -8.69
C SER A 82 18.58 -0.56 -10.15
N GLU A 83 17.67 -0.88 -11.07
CA GLU A 83 17.96 -1.02 -12.51
C GLU A 83 18.02 0.31 -13.27
N VAL A 84 17.70 1.43 -12.61
CA VAL A 84 17.67 2.75 -13.23
C VAL A 84 18.93 3.52 -12.86
N GLY A 85 19.63 4.05 -13.87
CA GLY A 85 20.87 4.82 -13.71
C GLY A 85 22.15 3.99 -13.84
N GLU A 86 23.30 4.66 -13.69
CA GLU A 86 24.63 4.03 -13.74
C GLU A 86 25.08 3.66 -12.33
N ARG A 87 25.03 2.36 -11.99
CA ARG A 87 25.38 1.86 -10.64
C ARG A 87 26.82 2.14 -10.22
N ASP A 88 27.71 2.39 -11.18
CA ASP A 88 29.12 2.73 -10.93
C ASP A 88 29.32 4.22 -10.56
N ASP A 89 28.27 5.05 -10.62
CA ASP A 89 28.33 6.43 -10.15
C ASP A 89 28.41 6.46 -8.60
N PRO A 90 29.45 7.09 -8.01
CA PRO A 90 29.58 7.20 -6.56
C PRO A 90 28.45 7.98 -5.87
N TYR A 91 27.63 8.72 -6.61
CA TYR A 91 26.45 9.43 -6.13
C TYR A 91 25.12 8.74 -6.48
N TRP A 92 25.19 7.54 -7.06
CA TRP A 92 24.02 6.78 -7.44
C TRP A 92 23.11 6.52 -6.23
N GLN A 93 21.80 6.62 -6.46
CA GLN A 93 20.73 6.27 -5.53
C GLN A 93 19.66 5.50 -6.31
N PRO A 94 18.97 4.54 -5.69
CA PRO A 94 17.83 3.89 -6.33
C PRO A 94 16.70 4.90 -6.59
N GLU A 95 15.91 4.65 -7.62
CA GLU A 95 14.64 5.36 -7.78
C GLU A 95 13.58 4.72 -6.90
N TYR A 96 12.87 5.50 -6.10
CA TYR A 96 11.74 4.99 -5.33
C TYR A 96 10.49 4.98 -6.19
N TRP A 97 9.83 3.83 -6.24
CA TRP A 97 8.55 3.62 -6.92
C TRP A 97 7.52 3.12 -5.91
N GLN A 98 6.27 3.53 -6.07
CA GLN A 98 5.17 3.15 -5.20
C GLN A 98 4.08 2.49 -6.03
N LEU A 99 3.69 1.31 -5.58
CA LEU A 99 2.48 0.66 -6.00
C LEU A 99 1.41 0.91 -4.93
N GLU A 100 0.36 1.62 -5.29
CA GLU A 100 -0.68 2.07 -4.37
C GLU A 100 -2.05 1.57 -4.83
N LEU A 101 -2.75 0.85 -3.95
CA LEU A 101 -4.20 0.71 -4.05
C LEU A 101 -4.83 1.74 -3.12
N GLN A 102 -5.42 2.77 -3.71
CA GLN A 102 -6.09 3.84 -2.99
C GLN A 102 -7.60 3.59 -2.97
N LEU A 103 -8.20 3.72 -1.81
CA LEU A 103 -9.64 3.57 -1.57
C LEU A 103 -10.20 4.92 -1.10
N ILE A 104 -11.21 5.44 -1.79
CA ILE A 104 -11.82 6.74 -1.49
C ILE A 104 -13.26 6.52 -1.02
N PHE A 105 -13.60 7.11 0.13
CA PHE A 105 -14.87 6.92 0.80
C PHE A 105 -15.77 8.15 0.67
N GLY A 106 -17.07 7.92 0.89
CA GLY A 106 -18.02 9.00 1.11
C GLY A 106 -17.77 9.67 2.46
N GLU A 107 -18.33 10.86 2.63
CA GLU A 107 -18.38 11.52 3.93
C GLU A 107 -19.31 10.76 4.88
N ASP A 108 -18.83 10.50 6.11
CA ASP A 108 -19.61 9.91 7.19
C ASP A 108 -19.14 10.50 8.54
N PRO A 109 -20.06 10.82 9.48
CA PRO A 109 -19.71 11.26 10.82
C PRO A 109 -18.74 10.34 11.58
N ALA A 110 -18.74 9.02 11.28
CA ALA A 110 -17.89 8.03 11.94
C ALA A 110 -16.38 8.25 11.70
N TRP A 111 -15.99 9.01 10.67
CA TRP A 111 -14.59 9.36 10.38
C TRP A 111 -14.41 10.87 10.09
N ALA A 112 -15.28 11.70 10.67
CA ALA A 112 -15.13 13.15 10.62
C ALA A 112 -13.80 13.62 11.21
N ALA A 113 -13.28 12.92 12.22
CA ALA A 113 -12.02 13.24 12.90
C ALA A 113 -10.77 12.59 12.26
N LEU A 114 -10.88 11.92 11.10
CA LEU A 114 -9.77 11.20 10.46
C LEU A 114 -8.51 12.07 10.31
N GLY A 115 -8.66 13.34 9.90
CA GLY A 115 -7.55 14.28 9.75
C GLY A 115 -6.95 14.79 11.07
N SER A 116 -7.56 14.47 12.21
CA SER A 116 -7.16 14.91 13.55
C SER A 116 -6.56 13.79 14.40
N LEU A 117 -6.36 12.58 13.84
CA LEU A 117 -5.76 11.44 14.54
C LEU A 117 -4.29 11.66 14.95
N GLY A 118 -3.65 12.74 14.47
CA GLY A 118 -2.27 13.10 14.80
C GLY A 118 -1.20 12.29 14.06
N HIS A 119 -1.62 11.33 13.24
CA HIS A 119 -0.80 10.51 12.34
C HIS A 119 -1.70 10.07 11.17
N GLN A 120 -1.08 9.88 10.01
CA GLN A 120 -1.76 9.62 8.73
C GLN A 120 -1.22 8.36 8.05
N ASP A 121 -0.37 7.61 8.74
CA ASP A 121 0.23 6.39 8.22
C ASP A 121 0.79 5.52 9.36
N THR A 122 1.16 4.28 9.00
CA THR A 122 1.76 3.31 9.91
C THR A 122 3.27 3.45 10.09
N GLY A 123 3.92 4.31 9.32
CA GLY A 123 5.35 4.21 8.99
C GLY A 123 5.63 3.04 8.03
N PHE A 124 6.76 3.13 7.32
CA PHE A 124 7.24 2.03 6.48
C PHE A 124 7.72 0.87 7.34
N ASP A 125 7.33 -0.35 6.94
CA ASP A 125 7.84 -1.61 7.47
C ASP A 125 8.58 -2.34 6.34
N PHE A 126 9.80 -2.79 6.61
CA PHE A 126 10.70 -3.48 5.67
C PHE A 126 10.96 -4.93 6.12
N ASP A 127 10.11 -5.50 7.00
CA ASP A 127 10.23 -6.88 7.43
C ASP A 127 10.27 -7.82 6.22
N GLU A 128 11.19 -8.79 6.27
CA GLU A 128 11.43 -9.76 5.19
C GLU A 128 10.15 -10.54 4.83
N ILE A 129 10.05 -10.91 3.55
CA ILE A 129 8.98 -11.78 3.02
C ILE A 129 8.86 -13.06 3.86
N GLY A 130 7.63 -13.48 4.13
CA GLY A 130 7.29 -14.64 4.93
C GLY A 130 6.70 -14.27 6.29
N ALA A 131 7.15 -14.98 7.32
CA ALA A 131 6.59 -14.86 8.67
C ALA A 131 6.78 -13.47 9.31
N PRO A 132 7.94 -12.78 9.18
CA PRO A 132 8.11 -11.42 9.71
C PRO A 132 7.09 -10.45 9.11
N ARG A 133 7.01 -10.36 7.78
CA ARG A 133 6.04 -9.50 7.09
C ARG A 133 4.58 -9.84 7.41
N THR A 134 4.25 -11.12 7.55
CA THR A 134 2.92 -11.54 8.01
C THR A 134 2.61 -11.03 9.42
N ALA A 135 3.59 -11.08 10.33
CA ALA A 135 3.44 -10.54 11.67
C ALA A 135 3.30 -9.01 11.67
N ALA A 136 4.02 -8.31 10.78
CA ALA A 136 3.88 -6.87 10.56
C ALA A 136 2.47 -6.48 10.11
N LEU A 137 1.92 -7.17 9.11
CA LEU A 137 0.53 -7.00 8.67
C LEU A 137 -0.46 -7.18 9.82
N GLY A 138 -0.25 -8.22 10.66
CA GLY A 138 -1.06 -8.42 11.86
C GLY A 138 -0.90 -7.33 12.93
N ARG A 139 0.26 -6.66 13.02
CA ARG A 139 0.44 -5.48 13.90
C ARG A 139 -0.34 -4.29 13.35
N ILE A 140 -0.20 -4.00 12.06
CA ILE A 140 -0.89 -2.91 11.37
C ILE A 140 -2.39 -3.07 11.47
N ARG A 141 -2.94 -4.27 11.21
CA ARG A 141 -4.38 -4.51 11.32
C ARG A 141 -4.92 -4.18 12.72
N ARG A 142 -4.26 -4.67 13.77
CA ARG A 142 -4.64 -4.37 15.17
C ARG A 142 -4.51 -2.90 15.51
N PHE A 143 -3.53 -2.21 14.94
CA PHE A 143 -3.36 -0.78 15.09
C PHE A 143 -4.55 -0.02 14.50
N LEU A 144 -4.92 -0.31 13.25
CA LEU A 144 -6.07 0.32 12.59
C LEU A 144 -7.38 0.05 13.36
N GLU A 145 -7.56 -1.16 13.91
CA GLU A 145 -8.73 -1.51 14.73
C GLU A 145 -8.82 -0.76 16.06
N ALA A 146 -7.70 -0.25 16.58
CA ALA A 146 -7.66 0.48 17.84
C ALA A 146 -8.22 1.90 17.73
N TYR A 147 -8.30 2.46 16.52
CA TYR A 147 -8.88 3.78 16.25
C TYR A 147 -10.30 3.64 15.71
N PRO A 148 -11.32 4.18 16.39
CA PRO A 148 -12.72 4.04 15.96
C PRO A 148 -12.99 4.49 14.53
N GLU A 149 -12.35 5.58 14.09
CA GLU A 149 -12.49 6.16 12.75
C GLU A 149 -11.94 5.21 11.67
N LEU A 150 -10.76 4.63 11.90
CA LEU A 150 -10.13 3.69 11.00
C LEU A 150 -10.88 2.36 10.98
N ALA A 151 -11.33 1.89 12.14
CA ALA A 151 -12.18 0.71 12.24
C ALA A 151 -13.54 0.89 11.55
N ALA A 152 -14.08 2.12 11.51
CA ALA A 152 -15.29 2.44 10.78
C ALA A 152 -15.06 2.48 9.26
N ILE A 153 -14.02 3.17 8.79
CA ILE A 153 -13.61 3.18 7.38
C ILE A 153 -13.37 1.75 6.88
N TRP A 154 -12.71 0.91 7.67
CA TRP A 154 -12.42 -0.47 7.31
C TRP A 154 -13.68 -1.32 7.05
N ARG A 155 -14.81 -0.99 7.67
CA ARG A 155 -16.09 -1.69 7.47
C ARG A 155 -16.97 -1.02 6.42
N ALA A 156 -16.55 0.12 5.89
CA ALA A 156 -17.29 0.88 4.91
C ALA A 156 -16.98 0.37 3.49
N GLU A 157 -17.89 0.67 2.57
CA GLU A 157 -17.69 0.43 1.14
C GLU A 157 -17.04 1.68 0.53
N PRO A 158 -15.86 1.56 -0.12
CA PRO A 158 -15.28 2.64 -0.90
C PRO A 158 -16.24 3.08 -2.01
N THR A 159 -16.26 4.38 -2.29
CA THR A 159 -17.01 4.96 -3.42
C THR A 159 -16.22 4.93 -4.71
N HIS A 160 -14.89 4.89 -4.60
CA HIS A 160 -13.95 4.81 -5.71
C HIS A 160 -12.68 4.13 -5.24
N SER A 161 -11.96 3.52 -6.15
CA SER A 161 -10.61 3.01 -5.91
C SER A 161 -9.78 3.11 -7.17
N ASP A 162 -8.47 3.17 -6.99
CA ASP A 162 -7.52 3.14 -8.10
C ASP A 162 -6.25 2.38 -7.70
N LEU A 163 -5.64 1.73 -8.67
CA LEU A 163 -4.37 1.00 -8.50
C LEU A 163 -3.32 1.58 -9.45
N THR A 164 -2.29 2.17 -8.88
CA THR A 164 -1.23 2.86 -9.63
C THR A 164 0.13 2.23 -9.37
N LEU A 165 1.07 2.47 -10.30
CA LEU A 165 2.50 2.26 -10.12
C LEU A 165 3.21 3.51 -10.62
N GLU A 166 3.68 4.32 -9.69
CA GLU A 166 4.25 5.63 -9.98
C GLU A 166 5.60 5.82 -9.31
N ARG A 167 6.42 6.70 -9.87
CA ARG A 167 7.69 7.07 -9.25
C ARG A 167 7.40 8.00 -8.06
N ALA A 168 7.89 7.65 -6.88
CA ALA A 168 7.83 8.52 -5.71
C ALA A 168 8.71 9.76 -5.95
N GLY A 169 8.14 10.93 -5.68
CA GLY A 169 8.74 12.24 -5.92
C GLY A 169 9.52 12.78 -4.73
#